data_AF-A0A523QV19-F1
#
_entry.id   AF-A0A523QV19-F1
#
_cell.length_a   1.000
_cell.length_b   1.000
_cell.length_c   1.000
_cell.angle_alpha   90.00
_cell.angle_beta   90.00
_cell.angle_gamma   90.00
#
_symmetry.space_group_name_H-M   'P 1'
#
loop_
_entity.id
_entity.type
_entity.pdbx_description
1 polymer ?
#
loop_
_entity_poly.entity_id
_entity_poly.type
_entity_poly.pdbx_seq_one_letter_code
_entity_poly.pdbx_strand_id
1 'polypeptide(L)' 'MRTEGLLENIVENTPAGRMVTPEDVARVVAFLCSPESEMIRGEIITVDGGLALTMRNVVNVE' A
#
# COMPACT_ATOMS: atom_id res chain seq x y z
N MET A 1 1.86 17.22 -18.38
CA MET A 1 2.02 16.11 -17.44
C MET A 1 1.63 14.84 -18.19
N ARG A 2 2.61 14.04 -18.65
CA ARG A 2 2.30 12.77 -19.33
C ARG A 2 1.93 11.76 -18.26
N THR A 3 0.66 11.41 -18.20
CA THR A 3 0.12 10.39 -17.28
C THR A 3 0.48 8.96 -17.72
N GLU A 4 0.95 8.80 -18.96
CA GLU A 4 1.42 7.54 -19.54
C GLU A 4 2.72 7.10 -18.84
N GLY A 5 2.70 5.91 -18.23
CA GLY A 5 3.82 5.29 -17.53
C GLY A 5 3.80 5.39 -16.00
N LEU A 6 2.95 6.23 -15.40
CA LEU A 6 2.92 6.39 -13.93
C LEU A 6 2.46 5.13 -13.21
N LEU A 7 1.40 4.48 -13.73
CA LEU A 7 0.85 3.26 -13.12
C LEU A 7 1.84 2.09 -13.20
N GLU A 8 2.53 1.94 -14.32
CA GLU A 8 3.57 0.92 -14.52
C GLU A 8 4.73 1.15 -13.54
N ASN A 9 5.24 2.38 -13.44
CA ASN A 9 6.27 2.74 -12.48
C ASN A 9 5.85 2.47 -11.03
N ILE A 10 4.59 2.75 -10.66
CA ILE A 10 4.08 2.46 -9.32
C ILE A 10 4.10 0.94 -9.07
N VAL A 11 3.61 0.14 -10.03
CA VAL A 11 3.58 -1.32 -9.90
C VAL A 11 4.99 -1.90 -9.77
N GLU A 12 5.92 -1.48 -10.62
CA GLU A 12 7.33 -1.94 -10.60
C GLU A 12 8.01 -1.65 -9.26
N ASN A 13 7.69 -0.51 -8.65
CA ASN A 13 8.31 -0.10 -7.39
C ASN A 13 7.51 -0.52 -6.15
N THR A 14 6.31 -1.07 -6.30
CA THR A 14 5.54 -1.64 -5.20
C THR A 14 6.07 -3.05 -4.92
N PRO A 15 6.61 -3.36 -3.73
CA PRO A 15 7.13 -4.70 -3.42
C PRO A 15 6.14 -5.85 -3.65
N ALA A 16 4.84 -5.60 -3.47
CA ALA A 16 3.79 -6.57 -3.79
C ALA A 16 3.62 -6.86 -5.30
N GLY A 17 4.29 -6.10 -6.18
CA GLY A 17 4.26 -6.27 -7.63
C GLY A 17 2.92 -5.98 -8.29
N ARG A 18 2.01 -5.30 -7.57
CA ARG A 18 0.68 -4.92 -8.07
C ARG A 18 0.12 -3.73 -7.30
N MET A 19 -0.88 -3.09 -7.90
CA MET A 19 -1.69 -2.09 -7.21
C MET A 19 -2.46 -2.72 -6.05
N VAL A 20 -2.62 -1.95 -4.97
CA VAL A 20 -3.53 -2.28 -3.88
C VAL A 20 -4.98 -2.26 -4.39
N THR A 21 -5.80 -3.19 -3.92
CA THR A 21 -7.23 -3.24 -4.25
C THR A 21 -8.09 -2.91 -3.02
N PRO A 22 -9.37 -2.53 -3.20
CA PRO A 22 -10.29 -2.34 -2.07
C PRO A 22 -10.37 -3.55 -1.14
N GLU A 23 -10.24 -4.76 -1.69
CA GLU A 23 -10.29 -6.02 -0.92
C GLU A 23 -9.07 -6.20 -0.02
N ASP A 24 -7.90 -5.63 -0.36
CA ASP A 24 -6.74 -5.63 0.53
C ASP A 24 -7.05 -4.86 1.83
N VAL A 25 -7.68 -3.69 1.69
CA VAL A 25 -8.11 -2.88 2.83
C VAL A 25 -9.22 -3.58 3.61
N ALA A 26 -10.21 -4.13 2.92
CA ALA A 26 -11.33 -4.84 3.55
C ALA A 26 -10.87 -6.02 4.40
N ARG A 27 -9.86 -6.78 3.97
CA ARG A 27 -9.28 -7.89 4.75
C ARG A 27 -8.64 -7.40 6.06
N VAL A 28 -7.90 -6.29 6.01
CA VAL A 28 -7.30 -5.70 7.22
C VAL A 28 -8.39 -5.20 8.17
N VAL A 29 -9.43 -4.53 7.65
CA VAL A 29 -10.57 -4.09 8.47
C VAL A 29 -11.28 -5.28 9.11
N ALA A 30 -11.52 -6.36 8.35
CA ALA A 30 -12.16 -7.57 8.88
C ALA A 30 -11.35 -8.18 10.03
N PHE A 31 -10.01 -8.22 9.93
CA PHE A 31 -9.13 -8.63 11.02
C PHE A 31 -9.22 -7.67 12.22
N LEU A 32 -9.24 -6.35 12.00
CA LEU A 32 -9.34 -5.37 13.09
C LEU A 32 -10.70 -5.38 13.82
N CYS A 33 -11.74 -5.91 13.18
CA CYS A 33 -13.04 -6.12 13.78
C CYS A 33 -13.18 -7.47 14.49
N SER A 34 -12.17 -8.35 14.41
CA SER A 34 -12.22 -9.69 14.98
C SER A 34 -11.54 -9.75 16.36
N PRO A 35 -11.85 -10.76 17.21
CA PRO A 35 -11.25 -10.89 18.54
C PRO A 35 -9.72 -11.02 18.52
N GLU A 36 -9.15 -11.50 17.41
CA GLU A 36 -7.72 -11.72 17.24
C GLU A 36 -6.89 -10.43 17.30
N SER A 37 -7.50 -9.26 17.08
CA SER A 37 -6.84 -7.96 17.14
C SER A 37 -7.10 -7.18 18.44
N GLU A 38 -7.60 -7.83 19.51
CA GLU A 38 -8.07 -7.15 20.73
C GLU A 38 -7.07 -6.14 21.32
N MET A 39 -5.76 -6.41 21.19
CA MET A 39 -4.71 -5.57 21.77
C MET A 39 -4.15 -4.50 20.82
N ILE A 40 -4.66 -4.41 19.59
CA ILE A 40 -4.23 -3.40 18.62
C ILE A 40 -5.12 -2.16 18.77
N ARG A 41 -4.56 -1.08 19.33
CA ARG A 41 -5.28 0.19 19.55
C ARG A 41 -4.34 1.38 19.37
N GLY A 42 -4.85 2.47 18.79
CA GLY A 42 -4.09 3.70 18.61
C GLY A 42 -3.07 3.66 17.47
N GLU A 43 -3.07 2.60 16.67
CA GLU A 43 -2.10 2.39 15.58
C GLU A 43 -2.63 2.87 14.23
N ILE A 44 -1.70 3.30 13.37
CA ILE A 44 -1.95 3.58 11.95
C ILE A 44 -1.41 2.40 11.15
N ILE A 45 -2.30 1.68 10.46
CA ILE A 45 -1.92 0.51 9.65
C ILE A 45 -1.91 0.90 8.17
N THR A 46 -0.72 0.99 7.59
CA THR A 46 -0.52 1.25 6.16
C THR A 46 -0.80 0.00 5.34
N VAL A 47 -1.65 0.14 4.31
CA VAL A 47 -1.99 -0.94 3.36
C VAL A 47 -1.72 -0.41 1.94
N ASP A 48 -0.47 -0.54 1.49
CA ASP A 48 0.00 0.07 0.23
C ASP A 48 0.88 -0.88 -0.62
N GLY A 49 0.94 -2.16 -0.26
CA GLY A 49 1.80 -3.14 -0.93
C GLY A 49 3.31 -2.89 -0.74
N GLY A 50 3.70 -2.01 0.20
CA GLY A 50 5.09 -1.67 0.52
C GLY A 50 5.64 -0.46 -0.23
N LEU A 51 4.81 0.27 -0.98
CA LEU A 51 5.24 1.41 -1.80
C LEU A 51 5.93 2.51 -0.95
N ALA A 52 5.42 2.79 0.25
CA ALA A 52 6.03 3.79 1.14
C ALA A 52 7.46 3.44 1.58
N LEU A 53 7.83 2.15 1.57
CA LEU A 53 9.18 1.70 1.93
C LEU A 53 10.19 1.98 0.81
N THR A 54 9.73 1.98 -0.44
CA THR A 54 10.57 2.14 -1.65
C THR A 54 10.45 3.52 -2.28
N MET A 55 9.56 4.39 -1.76
CA MET A 55 9.21 5.68 -2.35
C MET A 55 10.40 6.63 -2.59
N ARG A 56 11.55 6.42 -1.92
CA ARG A 56 12.82 7.13 -2.24
C ARG A 56 13.32 6.89 -3.67
N ASN A 57 12.94 5.79 -4.32
CA ASN A 57 13.41 5.41 -5.66
C ASN A 57 12.41 5.78 -6.78
N VAL A 58 11.19 6.17 -6.44
CA VAL A 58 10.09 6.37 -7.43
C VAL A 58 10.04 7.80 -7.97
N VAL A 59 10.63 8.75 -7.24
CA VAL A 59 10.58 10.18 -7.57
C VAL A 59 11.98 10.69 -7.90
N ASN A 60 12.59 10.17 -8.97
CA ASN A 60 13.63 10.91 -9.68
C ASN A 60 12.92 11.90 -10.61
N VAL A 61 12.60 13.08 -10.05
CA VAL A 61 12.25 14.24 -10.86
C VAL A 61 13.56 14.96 -11.13
N GLU A 62 14.13 14.75 -12.31
CA GLU A 62 15.05 15.74 -12.88
C GLU A 62 14.29 17.04 -13.20
#